data_AF-A0A5C2RZA6-F1
#
_entry.id   AF-A0A5C2RZA6-F1
#
_cell.length_a   1.000
_cell.length_b   1.000
_cell.length_c   1.000
_cell.angle_alpha   90.00
_cell.angle_beta   90.00
_cell.angle_gamma   90.00
#
_symmetry.space_group_name_H-M   'P 1'
#
loop_
_entity.id
_entity.type
_entity.pdbx_description
1 polymer ?
#
loop_
_entity_poly.entity_id
_entity_poly.type
_entity_poly.pdbx_seq_one_letter_code
_entity_poly.pdbx_strand_id
1 'polypeptide(L)'
;MDPSASHWEQQAGLENPSHPATQDIPIDLAQTVSGAANSDPVVLDNSSDLTKIDWTPWQTFPVSLAVYGIHRYYRKYRPRKLPTLSNMKLFELYMFFASMVAISIDSKKYEKGVIADTEKLTIELVARRVRMSTLFGNLKQALGNVEVPEHNETKETLRKIREVRYNDGGLFGRMAWWHNHGWANELLWNKWALVLVSLCGGSPKVSLRDWDVCITQMANATDDTKYGLWLALPFFGAIPLRMFARSRGIPLLLWTANGLQRLMFAGWLYVDPIRERQRLAWLNQIEDKTAVAEMLIMTPFAQNIEEDIKSCRRKGRLPLV
;
A
#
# COMPACT_ATOMS: atom_id res chain seq x y z
N MET A 1 -40.27 -28.39 -23.52
CA MET A 1 -39.55 -29.67 -23.61
C MET A 1 -38.78 -29.62 -24.91
N ASP A 2 -37.58 -29.05 -24.85
CA ASP A 2 -36.70 -28.84 -26.00
C ASP A 2 -35.56 -29.87 -25.95
N PRO A 3 -35.28 -30.58 -27.05
CA PRO A 3 -34.11 -31.42 -27.17
C PRO A 3 -33.00 -30.66 -27.90
N SER A 4 -31.91 -30.32 -27.21
CA SER A 4 -30.65 -29.93 -27.88
C SER A 4 -29.42 -30.20 -26.99
N ALA A 5 -29.23 -31.48 -26.66
CA ALA A 5 -27.90 -32.10 -26.62
C ALA A 5 -27.75 -32.81 -27.99
N SER A 6 -26.63 -32.95 -28.67
CA SER A 6 -25.22 -33.07 -28.30
C SER A 6 -24.45 -33.06 -29.62
N HIS A 7 -23.48 -32.17 -29.82
CA HIS A 7 -22.62 -32.23 -31.00
C HIS A 7 -21.27 -31.55 -30.78
N TRP A 8 -20.42 -32.09 -29.88
CA TRP A 8 -19.00 -31.71 -29.77
C TRP A 8 -18.11 -32.89 -29.38
N GLU A 9 -18.31 -34.05 -30.01
CA GLU A 9 -17.39 -35.19 -29.91
C GLU A 9 -16.91 -35.55 -31.31
N GLN A 10 -15.79 -34.94 -31.74
CA GLN A 10 -14.86 -35.49 -32.74
C GLN A 10 -13.76 -34.46 -33.06
N GLN A 11 -12.57 -34.65 -32.46
CA GLN A 11 -11.29 -34.72 -33.17
C GLN A 11 -10.16 -34.90 -32.15
N ALA A 12 -9.90 -36.17 -31.84
CA ALA A 12 -8.63 -36.62 -31.31
C ALA A 12 -7.70 -36.89 -32.49
N GLY A 13 -6.50 -36.33 -32.45
CA GLY A 13 -5.42 -36.68 -33.37
C GLY A 13 -4.63 -35.49 -33.89
N LEU A 14 -3.80 -34.88 -33.03
CA LEU A 14 -2.62 -34.14 -33.46
C LEU A 14 -1.50 -34.32 -32.42
N GLU A 15 -0.50 -35.09 -32.83
CA GLU A 15 0.93 -35.02 -32.56
C GLU A 15 1.40 -34.27 -31.29
N ASN A 16 2.03 -35.03 -30.39
CA ASN A 16 2.87 -34.57 -29.30
C ASN A 16 3.92 -33.56 -29.82
N PRO A 17 3.85 -32.27 -29.47
CA PRO A 17 5.02 -31.42 -29.50
C PRO A 17 5.89 -31.83 -28.31
N SER A 18 7.12 -32.26 -28.62
CA SER A 18 8.21 -32.43 -27.68
C SER A 18 8.22 -31.25 -26.69
N HIS A 19 8.01 -31.56 -25.41
CA HIS A 19 8.18 -30.60 -24.32
C HIS A 19 9.50 -29.84 -24.49
N PRO A 20 9.50 -28.49 -24.57
CA PRO A 20 10.72 -27.74 -24.37
C PRO A 20 11.23 -28.06 -22.97
N ALA A 21 12.52 -28.35 -22.86
CA ALA A 21 13.20 -28.69 -21.62
C ALA A 21 12.78 -27.72 -20.51
N THR A 22 12.22 -28.28 -19.43
CA THR A 22 12.03 -27.60 -18.15
C THR A 22 13.37 -27.01 -17.75
N GLN A 23 13.51 -25.69 -17.88
CA GLN A 23 14.65 -24.99 -17.30
C GLN A 23 14.51 -25.13 -15.79
N ASP A 24 15.38 -25.94 -15.21
CA ASP A 24 15.54 -26.06 -13.78
C ASP A 24 15.66 -24.66 -13.18
N ILE A 25 14.77 -24.35 -12.23
CA ILE A 25 14.82 -23.11 -11.47
C ILE A 25 16.22 -23.02 -10.85
N PRO A 26 16.94 -21.88 -10.98
CA PRO A 26 18.30 -21.80 -10.49
C PRO A 26 18.31 -22.02 -8.97
N ILE A 27 19.04 -23.05 -8.56
CA ILE A 27 19.39 -23.47 -7.18
C ILE A 27 19.92 -22.29 -6.33
N ASP A 28 20.31 -21.21 -6.99
CA ASP A 28 20.86 -19.97 -6.45
C ASP A 28 19.90 -19.22 -5.50
N LEU A 29 18.58 -19.25 -5.74
CA LEU A 29 17.63 -18.53 -4.88
C LEU A 29 17.52 -19.15 -3.47
N ALA A 30 17.55 -20.49 -3.38
CA ALA A 30 17.53 -21.21 -2.10
C ALA A 30 18.86 -21.06 -1.33
N GLN A 31 19.99 -20.98 -2.05
CA GLN A 31 21.30 -20.70 -1.44
C GLN A 31 21.38 -19.26 -0.93
N THR A 32 20.80 -18.29 -1.64
CA THR A 32 20.70 -16.89 -1.19
C THR A 32 19.90 -16.77 0.11
N VAL A 33 18.77 -17.50 0.23
CA VAL A 33 17.96 -17.54 1.47
C VAL A 33 18.72 -18.19 2.63
N SER A 34 19.54 -19.21 2.36
CA SER A 34 20.34 -19.88 3.38
C SER A 34 21.53 -19.05 3.87
N GLY A 35 22.07 -18.16 3.02
CA GLY A 35 23.13 -17.21 3.40
C GLY A 35 22.61 -15.98 4.17
N ALA A 36 21.35 -15.59 3.98
CA ALA A 36 20.74 -14.43 4.64
C ALA A 36 20.55 -14.60 6.16
N ALA A 37 20.51 -15.84 6.66
CA ALA A 37 20.40 -16.15 8.09
C ALA A 37 21.66 -15.77 8.92
N ASN A 38 22.75 -15.35 8.26
CA ASN A 38 23.99 -14.87 8.88
C ASN A 38 24.18 -13.35 8.72
N SER A 39 23.10 -12.58 8.55
CA SER A 39 23.20 -11.13 8.51
C SER A 39 23.57 -10.57 9.89
N ASP A 40 24.61 -9.73 9.91
CA ASP A 40 25.06 -8.98 11.07
C ASP A 40 23.89 -8.31 11.80
N PRO A 41 23.96 -8.16 13.14
CA PRO A 41 22.91 -7.49 13.90
C PRO A 41 22.57 -6.16 13.25
N VAL A 42 21.27 -5.85 13.16
CA VAL A 42 20.76 -4.58 12.61
C VAL A 42 21.49 -3.42 13.27
N VAL A 43 22.55 -2.93 12.61
CA VAL A 43 23.23 -1.71 12.99
C VAL A 43 22.25 -0.62 12.58
N LEU A 44 21.55 -0.05 13.57
CA LEU A 44 20.83 1.20 13.37
C LEU A 44 21.87 2.20 12.87
N ASP A 45 21.77 2.53 11.58
CA ASP A 45 22.70 3.45 10.95
C ASP A 45 22.71 4.75 11.76
N ASN A 46 23.83 4.99 12.43
CA ASN A 46 24.04 6.13 13.32
C ASN A 46 24.35 7.40 12.53
N SER A 47 24.16 7.39 11.20
CA SER A 47 24.13 8.55 10.31
C SER A 47 22.89 9.45 10.57
N SER A 48 22.67 9.75 11.86
CA SER A 48 21.80 10.83 12.31
C SER A 48 22.49 12.17 12.02
N ASP A 49 22.61 12.50 10.73
CA ASP A 49 22.29 13.87 10.37
C ASP A 49 20.91 14.10 10.95
N LEU A 50 20.87 14.83 12.07
CA LEU A 50 19.65 15.30 12.73
C LEU A 50 18.93 16.17 11.72
N THR A 51 18.22 15.50 10.81
CA THR A 51 17.38 16.11 9.80
C THR A 51 16.45 17.00 10.59
N LYS A 52 16.63 18.32 10.42
CA LYS A 52 15.88 19.32 11.18
C LYS A 52 14.42 18.93 11.11
N ILE A 53 13.82 18.63 12.27
CA ILE A 53 12.43 18.20 12.36
C ILE A 53 11.59 19.29 11.70
N ASP A 54 10.97 18.94 10.59
CA ASP A 54 10.12 19.88 9.87
C ASP A 54 8.76 19.96 10.60
N TRP A 55 8.59 21.04 11.35
CA TRP A 55 7.39 21.28 12.16
C TRP A 55 6.18 21.75 11.33
N THR A 56 6.34 22.02 10.04
CA THR A 56 5.29 22.61 9.19
C THR A 56 3.98 21.82 9.19
N PRO A 57 3.96 20.47 9.04
CA PRO A 57 2.70 19.72 9.04
C PRO A 57 1.99 19.79 10.39
N TRP A 58 2.75 19.95 11.47
CA TRP A 58 2.25 19.97 12.85
C TRP A 58 1.65 21.32 13.25
N GLN A 59 1.85 22.37 12.44
CA GLN A 59 1.20 23.68 12.65
C GLN A 59 -0.34 23.61 12.49
N THR A 60 -0.89 22.53 11.92
CA THR A 60 -2.34 22.33 11.82
C THR A 60 -3.02 22.16 13.18
N PHE A 61 -2.28 21.64 14.18
CA PHE A 61 -2.79 21.45 15.54
C PHE A 61 -3.05 22.77 16.28
N PRO A 62 -2.10 23.71 16.42
CA PRO A 62 -2.38 24.98 17.08
C PRO A 62 -3.48 25.78 16.37
N VAL A 63 -3.52 25.76 15.03
CA VAL A 63 -4.61 26.39 14.27
C VAL A 63 -5.97 25.77 14.62
N SER A 64 -6.05 24.44 14.59
CA SER A 64 -7.29 23.71 14.94
C SER A 64 -7.71 23.94 16.40
N LEU A 65 -6.75 24.04 17.33
CA LEU A 65 -7.01 24.37 18.73
C LEU A 65 -7.56 25.79 18.90
N ALA A 66 -7.00 26.77 18.19
CA ALA A 66 -7.50 28.14 18.19
C ALA A 66 -8.94 28.20 17.64
N VAL A 67 -9.20 27.53 16.51
CA VAL A 67 -10.56 27.45 15.94
C VAL A 67 -11.53 26.74 16.89
N TYR A 68 -11.09 25.66 17.55
CA TYR A 68 -11.88 24.99 18.59
C TYR A 68 -12.21 25.95 19.75
N GLY A 69 -11.25 26.76 20.21
CA GLY A 69 -11.44 27.77 21.25
C GLY A 69 -12.50 28.81 20.86
N ILE A 70 -12.40 29.38 19.65
CA ILE A 70 -13.37 30.32 19.10
C ILE A 70 -14.76 29.68 19.00
N HIS A 71 -14.86 28.45 18.47
CA HIS A 71 -16.12 27.72 18.36
C HIS A 71 -16.72 27.43 19.74
N ARG A 72 -15.91 27.05 20.73
CA ARG A 72 -16.37 26.82 22.10
C ARG A 72 -16.88 28.11 22.73
N TYR A 73 -16.17 29.23 22.55
CA TYR A 73 -16.61 30.55 23.02
C TYR A 73 -17.93 30.96 22.38
N TYR A 74 -18.05 30.86 21.04
CA TYR A 74 -19.28 31.14 20.31
C TYR A 74 -20.47 30.32 20.83
N ARG A 75 -20.28 29.03 21.12
CA ARG A 75 -21.34 28.16 21.67
C ARG A 75 -21.82 28.57 23.05
N LYS A 76 -21.02 29.28 23.83
CA LYS A 76 -21.46 29.83 25.12
C LYS A 76 -22.56 30.87 24.92
N TYR A 77 -22.48 31.66 23.84
CA TYR A 77 -23.47 32.69 23.51
C TYR A 77 -24.62 32.19 22.63
N ARG A 78 -24.35 31.18 21.79
CA ARG A 78 -25.32 30.56 20.88
C ARG A 78 -25.38 29.05 21.15
N PRO A 79 -26.09 28.62 22.21
CA PRO A 79 -26.20 27.21 22.54
C PRO A 79 -26.90 26.44 21.41
N ARG A 80 -26.54 25.16 21.28
CA ARG A 80 -27.02 24.30 20.20
C ARG A 80 -28.49 23.95 20.42
N LYS A 81 -29.32 24.13 19.39
CA LYS A 81 -30.74 23.72 19.41
C LYS A 81 -30.95 22.26 18.95
N LEU A 82 -30.05 21.75 18.11
CA LEU A 82 -30.15 20.41 17.53
C LEU A 82 -29.30 19.38 18.29
N PRO A 83 -29.74 18.12 18.36
CA PRO A 83 -28.95 17.04 18.95
C PRO A 83 -27.63 16.83 18.17
N THR A 84 -26.61 16.36 18.89
CA THR A 84 -25.32 16.01 18.27
C THR A 84 -25.49 14.82 17.33
N LEU A 85 -25.01 14.94 16.09
CA LEU A 85 -24.99 13.85 15.11
C LEU A 85 -23.96 12.76 15.49
N SER A 86 -22.71 13.14 15.80
CA SER A 86 -21.64 12.20 16.18
C SER A 86 -21.42 12.10 17.69
N ASN A 87 -21.06 10.91 18.20
CA ASN A 87 -20.67 10.68 19.60
C ASN A 87 -19.32 11.31 19.97
N MET A 88 -18.56 11.76 18.97
CA MET A 88 -17.26 12.35 19.17
C MET A 88 -17.39 13.72 19.83
N LYS A 89 -16.48 14.00 20.76
CA LYS A 89 -16.39 15.32 21.38
C LYS A 89 -16.03 16.35 20.30
N LEU A 90 -16.44 17.60 20.48
CA LEU A 90 -16.11 18.65 19.51
C LEU A 90 -14.58 18.76 19.32
N PHE A 91 -13.83 18.73 20.43
CA PHE A 91 -12.37 18.72 20.42
C PHE A 91 -11.79 17.54 19.62
N GLU A 92 -12.35 16.34 19.80
CA GLU A 92 -11.91 15.15 19.06
C GLU A 92 -12.01 15.40 17.55
N LEU A 93 -13.15 15.89 17.06
CA LEU A 93 -13.33 16.23 15.64
C LEU A 93 -12.27 17.20 15.12
N TYR A 94 -11.95 18.27 15.87
CA TYR A 94 -10.90 19.21 15.49
C TYR A 94 -9.52 18.57 15.41
N MET A 95 -9.15 17.78 16.44
CA MET A 95 -7.86 17.06 16.43
C MET A 95 -7.78 16.08 15.28
N PHE A 96 -8.89 15.41 14.95
CA PHE A 96 -8.96 14.51 13.82
C PHE A 96 -8.76 15.19 12.47
N PHE A 97 -9.46 16.31 12.22
CA PHE A 97 -9.22 17.10 11.01
C PHE A 97 -7.78 17.63 10.96
N ALA A 98 -7.24 18.09 12.10
CA ALA A 98 -5.85 18.54 12.20
C ALA A 98 -4.86 17.44 11.80
N SER A 99 -5.04 16.23 12.34
CA SER A 99 -4.23 15.06 12.00
C SER A 99 -4.33 14.71 10.53
N MET A 100 -5.54 14.70 9.96
CA MET A 100 -5.75 14.40 8.54
C MET A 100 -4.98 15.38 7.65
N VAL A 101 -5.13 16.69 7.91
CA VAL A 101 -4.44 17.73 7.16
C VAL A 101 -2.92 17.62 7.36
N ALA A 102 -2.44 17.36 8.57
CA ALA A 102 -1.02 17.17 8.86
C ALA A 102 -0.44 16.02 8.03
N ILE A 103 -1.10 14.86 8.04
CA ILE A 103 -0.67 13.68 7.28
C ILE A 103 -0.71 13.96 5.78
N SER A 104 -1.73 14.67 5.27
CA SER A 104 -1.79 15.05 3.85
C SER A 104 -0.69 16.03 3.43
N ILE A 105 -0.36 17.02 4.28
CA ILE A 105 0.76 17.94 4.04
C ILE A 105 2.07 17.14 3.99
N ASP A 106 2.26 16.23 4.95
CA ASP A 106 3.46 15.39 5.02
C ASP A 106 3.57 14.44 3.83
N SER A 107 2.48 13.79 3.44
CA SER A 107 2.40 12.95 2.23
C SER A 107 2.82 13.72 0.96
N LYS A 108 2.33 14.97 0.79
CA LYS A 108 2.75 15.83 -0.33
C LYS A 108 4.25 16.16 -0.33
N LYS A 109 4.92 16.15 0.82
CA LYS A 109 6.38 16.33 0.88
C LYS A 109 7.09 15.10 0.35
N TYR A 110 6.67 13.91 0.76
CA TYR A 110 7.18 12.67 0.19
C TYR A 110 6.93 12.60 -1.32
N GLU A 111 5.74 13.00 -1.79
CA GLU A 111 5.43 13.10 -3.22
C GLU A 111 6.43 14.00 -3.96
N LYS A 112 6.70 15.21 -3.43
CA LYS A 112 7.70 16.11 -4.01
C LYS A 112 9.10 15.50 -4.01
N GLY A 113 9.48 14.80 -2.94
CA GLY A 113 10.76 14.09 -2.85
C GLY A 113 10.89 12.99 -3.91
N VAL A 114 9.80 12.23 -4.14
CA VAL A 114 9.72 11.22 -5.20
C VAL A 114 9.80 11.88 -6.58
N ILE A 115 9.14 13.01 -6.83
CA ILE A 115 9.19 13.70 -8.13
C ILE A 115 10.58 14.28 -8.44
N ALA A 116 11.31 14.69 -7.40
CA ALA A 116 12.66 15.24 -7.53
C ALA A 116 13.71 14.16 -7.86
N ASP A 117 13.58 12.96 -7.29
CA ASP A 117 14.48 11.82 -7.43
C ASP A 117 14.06 10.95 -8.64
N THR A 118 14.90 10.88 -9.69
CA THR A 118 14.52 10.24 -10.96
C THR A 118 14.25 8.75 -10.78
N GLU A 119 15.07 8.09 -9.97
CA GLU A 119 15.04 6.66 -9.70
C GLU A 119 13.75 6.31 -8.94
N LYS A 120 13.42 7.06 -7.88
CA LYS A 120 12.15 6.86 -7.15
C LYS A 120 10.93 7.13 -8.01
N LEU A 121 10.98 8.18 -8.84
CA LEU A 121 9.89 8.50 -9.75
C LEU A 121 9.66 7.38 -10.76
N THR A 122 10.74 6.78 -11.30
CA THR A 122 10.67 5.62 -12.18
C THR A 122 9.95 4.45 -11.50
N ILE A 123 10.37 4.08 -10.28
CA ILE A 123 9.77 2.98 -9.52
C ILE A 123 8.26 3.23 -9.30
N GLU A 124 7.91 4.45 -8.90
CA GLU A 124 6.52 4.86 -8.67
C GLU A 124 5.67 4.84 -9.95
N LEU A 125 6.21 5.33 -11.07
CA LEU A 125 5.50 5.37 -12.35
C LEU A 125 5.28 3.96 -12.91
N VAL A 126 6.27 3.08 -12.81
CA VAL A 126 6.11 1.66 -13.16
C VAL A 126 4.99 1.05 -12.32
N ALA A 127 5.00 1.25 -10.99
CA ALA A 127 3.97 0.73 -10.10
C ALA A 127 2.56 1.23 -10.46
N ARG A 128 2.42 2.49 -10.86
CA ARG A 128 1.13 3.06 -11.33
C ARG A 128 0.69 2.47 -12.66
N ARG A 129 1.59 2.28 -13.62
CA ARG A 129 1.26 1.67 -14.92
C ARG A 129 0.84 0.23 -14.76
N VAL A 130 1.56 -0.50 -13.93
CA VAL A 130 1.19 -1.83 -13.45
C VAL A 130 -0.25 -1.85 -12.93
N ARG A 131 -0.61 -0.93 -12.02
CA ARG A 131 -1.99 -0.77 -11.53
C ARG A 131 -2.98 -0.55 -12.67
N MET A 132 -2.68 0.35 -13.61
CA MET A 132 -3.56 0.61 -14.76
C MET A 132 -3.75 -0.65 -15.61
N SER A 133 -2.67 -1.37 -15.92
CA SER A 133 -2.74 -2.64 -16.65
C SER A 133 -3.58 -3.69 -15.92
N THR A 134 -3.49 -3.76 -14.58
CA THR A 134 -4.33 -4.64 -13.76
C THR A 134 -5.80 -4.22 -13.78
N LEU A 135 -6.10 -2.94 -13.58
CA LEU A 135 -7.48 -2.42 -13.55
C LEU A 135 -8.23 -2.62 -14.88
N PHE A 136 -7.53 -2.49 -16.01
CA PHE A 136 -8.14 -2.67 -17.34
C PHE A 136 -8.09 -4.12 -17.84
N GLY A 137 -7.65 -5.08 -17.03
CA GLY A 137 -7.57 -6.50 -17.43
C GLY A 137 -6.49 -6.80 -18.47
N ASN A 138 -5.67 -5.81 -18.82
CA ASN A 138 -4.61 -5.91 -19.84
C ASN A 138 -3.31 -6.46 -19.28
N LEU A 139 -3.28 -6.94 -18.04
CA LEU A 139 -2.05 -7.43 -17.41
C LEU A 139 -1.40 -8.57 -18.20
N LYS A 140 -2.19 -9.53 -18.71
CA LYS A 140 -1.66 -10.60 -19.59
C LYS A 140 -1.06 -10.04 -20.88
N GLN A 141 -1.71 -9.05 -21.49
CA GLN A 141 -1.22 -8.40 -22.69
C GLN A 141 0.06 -7.59 -22.42
N ALA A 142 0.13 -6.91 -21.28
CA ALA A 142 1.28 -6.11 -20.86
C ALA A 142 2.49 -6.98 -20.48
N LEU A 143 2.25 -8.17 -19.91
CA LEU A 143 3.28 -9.16 -19.64
C LEU A 143 3.69 -9.96 -20.88
N GLY A 144 2.90 -9.95 -21.95
CA GLY A 144 3.19 -10.69 -23.18
C GLY A 144 3.27 -12.21 -22.94
N ASN A 145 4.31 -12.85 -23.49
CA ASN A 145 4.56 -14.29 -23.37
C ASN A 145 5.34 -14.68 -22.10
N VAL A 146 5.41 -13.80 -21.09
CA VAL A 146 6.12 -14.12 -19.85
C VAL A 146 5.33 -15.19 -19.10
N GLU A 147 5.85 -16.41 -19.10
CA GLU A 147 5.32 -17.50 -18.29
C GLU A 147 5.57 -17.18 -16.82
N VAL A 148 4.49 -16.94 -16.08
CA VAL A 148 4.53 -16.79 -14.63
C VAL A 148 4.51 -18.20 -14.04
N PRO A 149 5.59 -18.66 -13.39
CA PRO A 149 5.65 -20.02 -12.87
C PRO A 149 4.55 -20.20 -11.82
N GLU A 150 3.61 -21.10 -12.10
CA GLU A 150 2.52 -21.42 -11.16
C GLU A 150 2.94 -22.43 -10.08
N HIS A 151 4.17 -22.96 -10.16
CA HIS A 151 4.70 -23.97 -9.26
C HIS A 151 4.64 -23.54 -7.79
N ASN A 152 4.18 -24.47 -6.94
CA ASN A 152 4.01 -24.24 -5.51
C ASN A 152 5.34 -23.97 -4.79
N GLU A 153 6.47 -24.50 -5.29
CA GLU A 153 7.79 -24.33 -4.67
C GLU A 153 8.31 -22.89 -4.77
N THR A 154 8.09 -22.21 -5.90
CA THR A 154 8.46 -20.80 -6.06
C THR A 154 7.63 -19.91 -5.14
N LYS A 155 6.33 -20.17 -5.02
CA LYS A 155 5.44 -19.46 -4.10
C LYS A 155 5.89 -19.62 -2.64
N GLU A 156 6.27 -20.84 -2.26
CA GLU A 156 6.74 -21.14 -0.91
C GLU A 156 8.09 -20.46 -0.61
N THR A 157 9.00 -20.41 -1.57
CA THR A 157 10.29 -19.71 -1.43
C THR A 157 10.09 -18.20 -1.26
N LEU A 158 9.21 -17.60 -2.04
CA LEU A 158 8.87 -16.17 -1.93
C LEU A 158 8.18 -15.85 -0.60
N ARG A 159 7.30 -16.73 -0.13
CA ARG A 159 6.67 -16.62 1.19
C ARG A 159 7.73 -16.63 2.29
N LYS A 160 8.70 -17.54 2.23
CA LYS A 160 9.81 -17.60 3.19
C LYS A 160 10.63 -16.32 3.19
N ILE A 161 10.97 -15.75 2.03
CA ILE A 161 11.70 -14.46 1.95
C ILE A 161 10.94 -13.36 2.70
N ARG A 162 9.62 -13.28 2.52
CA ARG A 162 8.77 -12.30 3.20
C ARG A 162 8.69 -12.54 4.71
N GLU A 163 8.58 -13.81 5.12
CA GLU A 163 8.46 -14.22 6.53
C GLU A 163 9.78 -14.09 7.31
N VAL A 164 10.94 -14.25 6.67
CA VAL A 164 12.26 -14.08 7.30
C VAL A 164 12.33 -12.71 7.96
N ARG A 165 12.01 -11.62 7.23
CA ARG A 165 12.01 -10.26 7.82
C ARG A 165 11.02 -10.08 8.96
N TYR A 166 9.90 -10.81 8.96
CA TYR A 166 8.95 -10.76 10.06
C TYR A 166 9.51 -11.45 11.31
N ASN A 167 10.21 -12.58 11.11
CA ASN A 167 10.74 -13.40 12.19
C ASN A 167 12.05 -12.86 12.78
N ASP A 168 12.85 -12.15 11.99
CA ASP A 168 14.15 -11.57 12.41
C ASP A 168 13.98 -10.44 13.45
N GLY A 169 12.79 -9.85 13.55
CA GLY A 169 12.49 -8.76 14.45
C GLY A 169 11.92 -9.18 15.81
N GLY A 170 12.30 -8.47 16.87
CA GLY A 170 11.54 -8.43 18.13
C GLY A 170 10.14 -7.83 17.94
N LEU A 171 9.40 -7.61 19.03
CA LEU A 171 8.01 -7.10 18.97
C LEU A 171 7.87 -5.82 18.12
N PHE A 172 8.78 -4.87 18.28
CA PHE A 172 8.78 -3.64 17.49
C PHE A 172 9.14 -3.85 16.02
N GLY A 173 10.04 -4.81 15.72
CA GLY A 173 10.35 -5.20 14.35
C GLY A 173 9.13 -5.77 13.64
N ARG A 174 8.35 -6.61 14.33
CA ARG A 174 7.07 -7.16 13.82
C ARG A 174 6.02 -6.07 13.62
N MET A 175 5.91 -5.12 14.54
CA MET A 175 4.99 -3.97 14.39
C MET A 175 5.38 -3.10 13.20
N ALA A 176 6.68 -2.82 13.02
CA ALA A 176 7.19 -2.10 11.86
C ALA A 176 6.89 -2.88 10.58
N TRP A 177 7.16 -4.19 10.56
CA TRP A 177 6.82 -5.05 9.44
C TRP A 177 5.33 -4.97 9.10
N TRP A 178 4.42 -5.07 10.08
CA TRP A 178 2.97 -4.92 9.89
C TRP A 178 2.58 -3.53 9.37
N HIS A 179 3.21 -2.48 9.89
CA HIS A 179 2.98 -1.11 9.43
C HIS A 179 3.34 -0.93 7.95
N ASN A 180 4.33 -1.68 7.48
CA ASN A 180 4.86 -1.57 6.13
C ASN A 180 4.17 -2.52 5.14
N HIS A 181 3.84 -3.73 5.58
CA HIS A 181 3.32 -4.82 4.74
C HIS A 181 1.82 -5.07 4.94
N GLY A 182 1.21 -4.58 6.01
CA GLY A 182 -0.20 -4.82 6.32
C GLY A 182 -1.17 -4.28 5.27
N TRP A 183 -0.69 -3.37 4.42
CA TRP A 183 -1.42 -2.80 3.28
C TRP A 183 -1.25 -3.60 2.00
N ALA A 184 -0.20 -4.41 1.90
CA ALA A 184 0.10 -5.21 0.72
C ALA A 184 -0.60 -6.55 0.86
N ASN A 185 -1.72 -6.71 0.17
CA ASN A 185 -2.43 -7.99 0.07
C ASN A 185 -1.43 -9.10 -0.30
N GLU A 186 -1.37 -10.15 0.50
CA GLU A 186 -0.43 -11.26 0.33
C GLU A 186 -0.52 -11.91 -1.05
N LEU A 187 -1.74 -12.03 -1.60
CA LEU A 187 -1.94 -12.56 -2.94
C LEU A 187 -1.31 -11.64 -4.00
N LEU A 188 -1.45 -10.32 -3.85
CA LEU A 188 -0.86 -9.36 -4.78
C LEU A 188 0.66 -9.32 -4.63
N TRP A 189 1.16 -9.37 -3.40
CA TRP A 189 2.59 -9.42 -3.13
C TRP A 189 3.23 -10.65 -3.78
N ASN A 190 2.66 -11.85 -3.57
CA ASN A 190 3.16 -13.09 -4.16
C ASN A 190 3.10 -13.05 -5.70
N LYS A 191 2.02 -12.50 -6.27
CA LYS A 191 1.91 -12.30 -7.73
C LYS A 191 3.01 -11.40 -8.27
N TRP A 192 3.27 -10.25 -7.62
CA TRP A 192 4.30 -9.32 -8.07
C TRP A 192 5.70 -9.85 -7.87
N ALA A 193 5.95 -10.57 -6.79
CA ALA A 193 7.20 -11.27 -6.58
C ALA A 193 7.48 -12.27 -7.72
N LEU A 194 6.49 -13.09 -8.09
CA LEU A 194 6.62 -14.02 -9.22
C LEU A 194 6.85 -13.29 -10.55
N VAL A 195 6.04 -12.25 -10.84
CA VAL A 195 6.18 -11.47 -12.06
C VAL A 195 7.57 -10.85 -12.18
N LEU A 196 8.09 -10.27 -11.09
CA LEU A 196 9.41 -9.66 -11.13
C LEU A 196 10.53 -10.71 -11.25
N VAL A 197 10.41 -11.88 -10.60
CA VAL A 197 11.36 -13.01 -10.82
C VAL A 197 11.37 -13.44 -12.29
N SER A 198 10.20 -13.63 -12.89
CA SER A 198 10.07 -14.01 -14.30
C SER A 198 10.66 -12.94 -15.23
N LEU A 199 10.38 -11.67 -14.98
CA LEU A 199 10.88 -10.56 -15.81
C LEU A 199 12.39 -10.36 -15.67
N CYS A 200 12.96 -10.66 -14.51
CA CYS A 200 14.40 -10.51 -14.27
C CYS A 200 15.21 -11.76 -14.63
N GLY A 201 14.55 -12.84 -15.06
CA GLY A 201 15.21 -14.10 -15.43
C GLY A 201 15.83 -14.86 -14.26
N GLY A 202 15.28 -14.73 -13.05
CA GLY A 202 15.76 -15.45 -11.87
C GLY A 202 15.93 -14.58 -10.61
N SER A 203 17.04 -14.78 -9.90
CA SER A 203 17.33 -14.08 -8.64
C SER A 203 17.55 -12.58 -8.87
N PRO A 204 17.03 -11.71 -7.97
CA PRO A 204 17.25 -10.29 -8.09
C PRO A 204 18.74 -9.96 -7.91
N LYS A 205 19.26 -9.07 -8.77
CA LYS A 205 20.60 -8.48 -8.60
C LYS A 205 20.66 -7.40 -7.50
N VAL A 206 19.52 -7.09 -6.90
CA VAL A 206 19.36 -6.10 -5.82
C VAL A 206 19.34 -6.80 -4.47
N SER A 207 19.59 -6.04 -3.41
CA SER A 207 19.46 -6.57 -2.04
C SER A 207 18.06 -7.15 -1.80
N LEU A 208 17.96 -8.21 -0.99
CA LEU A 208 16.66 -8.81 -0.64
C LEU A 208 15.72 -7.80 0.03
N ARG A 209 16.29 -6.82 0.75
CA ARG A 209 15.55 -5.72 1.37
C ARG A 209 14.92 -4.81 0.32
N ASP A 210 15.71 -4.32 -0.64
CA ASP A 210 15.23 -3.42 -1.68
C ASP A 210 14.22 -4.11 -2.60
N TRP A 211 14.43 -5.40 -2.85
CA TRP A 211 13.50 -6.27 -3.55
C TRP A 211 12.13 -6.35 -2.85
N ASP A 212 12.12 -6.66 -1.55
CA ASP A 212 10.90 -6.72 -0.73
C ASP A 212 10.18 -5.36 -0.69
N VAL A 213 10.93 -4.26 -0.57
CA VAL A 213 10.39 -2.90 -0.61
C VAL A 213 9.75 -2.61 -1.97
N CYS A 214 10.41 -2.98 -3.07
CA CYS A 214 9.91 -2.83 -4.43
C CYS A 214 8.64 -3.66 -4.67
N ILE A 215 8.61 -4.94 -4.32
CA ILE A 215 7.42 -5.80 -4.46
C ILE A 215 6.26 -5.24 -3.65
N THR A 216 6.52 -4.84 -2.40
CA THR A 216 5.52 -4.24 -1.52
C THR A 216 4.96 -2.95 -2.13
N GLN A 217 5.79 -2.12 -2.77
CA GLN A 217 5.33 -0.94 -3.49
C GLN A 217 4.41 -1.30 -4.66
N MET A 218 4.78 -2.29 -5.47
CA MET A 218 3.96 -2.77 -6.60
C MET A 218 2.61 -3.29 -6.10
N ALA A 219 2.62 -4.13 -5.06
CA ALA A 219 1.42 -4.69 -4.45
C ALA A 219 0.49 -3.57 -3.92
N ASN A 220 1.04 -2.63 -3.15
CA ASN A 220 0.30 -1.48 -2.62
C ASN A 220 -0.26 -0.57 -3.72
N ALA A 221 0.48 -0.39 -4.82
CA ALA A 221 0.01 0.39 -5.96
C ALA A 221 -1.15 -0.31 -6.66
N THR A 222 -1.09 -1.64 -6.83
CA THR A 222 -2.16 -2.42 -7.48
C THR A 222 -3.38 -2.66 -6.63
N ASP A 223 -3.29 -2.50 -5.32
CA ASP A 223 -4.41 -2.74 -4.42
C ASP A 223 -5.47 -1.64 -4.52
N ASP A 224 -6.57 -1.99 -5.18
CA ASP A 224 -7.74 -1.16 -5.41
C ASP A 224 -8.77 -1.23 -4.26
N THR A 225 -8.46 -1.99 -3.20
CA THR A 225 -9.37 -2.17 -2.08
C THR A 225 -9.67 -0.81 -1.46
N LYS A 226 -10.94 -0.41 -1.52
CA LYS A 226 -11.45 0.85 -0.95
C LYS A 226 -11.61 0.73 0.56
N TYR A 227 -10.54 0.38 1.28
CA TYR A 227 -10.59 0.19 2.72
C TYR A 227 -11.11 1.42 3.47
N GLY A 228 -10.79 2.62 2.97
CA GLY A 228 -11.34 3.87 3.50
C GLY A 228 -12.87 3.91 3.46
N LEU A 229 -13.47 3.48 2.35
CA LEU A 229 -14.93 3.38 2.23
C LEU A 229 -15.50 2.31 3.19
N TRP A 230 -14.85 1.14 3.27
CA TRP A 230 -15.27 0.05 4.16
C TRP A 230 -15.26 0.44 5.64
N LEU A 231 -14.38 1.34 6.05
CA LEU A 231 -14.34 1.89 7.42
C LEU A 231 -15.24 3.11 7.61
N ALA A 232 -15.47 3.89 6.54
CA ALA A 232 -16.41 5.00 6.57
C ALA A 232 -17.88 4.54 6.71
N LEU A 233 -18.26 3.44 6.05
CA LEU A 233 -19.62 2.89 6.14
C LEU A 233 -20.09 2.59 7.58
N PRO A 234 -19.38 1.80 8.41
CA PRO A 234 -19.78 1.56 9.80
C PRO A 234 -19.69 2.84 10.65
N PHE A 235 -18.78 3.77 10.33
CA PHE A 235 -18.74 5.08 10.99
C PHE A 235 -20.04 5.87 10.78
N PHE A 236 -20.52 5.96 9.53
CA PHE A 236 -21.78 6.62 9.23
C PHE A 236 -22.99 5.81 9.72
N GLY A 237 -22.92 4.49 9.66
CA GLY A 237 -23.94 3.57 10.21
C GLY A 237 -24.11 3.66 11.73
N ALA A 238 -23.06 4.06 12.46
CA ALA A 238 -23.14 4.29 13.90
C ALA A 238 -24.01 5.51 14.28
N ILE A 239 -24.22 6.46 13.35
CA ILE A 239 -25.03 7.67 13.59
C ILE A 239 -26.52 7.33 13.83
N PRO A 240 -27.24 6.64 12.92
CA PRO A 240 -28.63 6.28 13.15
C PRO A 240 -28.80 5.31 14.33
N LEU A 241 -27.89 4.35 14.52
CA LEU A 241 -27.88 3.45 15.68
C LEU A 241 -27.85 4.22 17.00
N ARG A 242 -27.03 5.27 17.07
CA ARG A 242 -26.98 6.15 18.24
C ARG A 242 -28.26 6.96 18.41
N MET A 243 -28.82 7.52 17.34
CA MET A 243 -30.08 8.26 17.41
C MET A 243 -31.19 7.38 17.99
N PHE A 244 -31.22 6.10 17.58
CA PHE A 244 -32.11 5.09 18.13
C PHE A 244 -31.79 4.76 19.61
N ALA A 245 -30.52 4.54 19.95
CA ALA A 245 -30.12 4.28 21.35
C ALA A 245 -30.53 5.42 22.30
N ARG A 246 -30.41 6.66 21.84
CA ARG A 246 -30.83 7.85 22.58
C ARG A 246 -32.35 7.92 22.73
N SER A 247 -33.11 7.65 21.67
CA SER A 247 -34.58 7.71 21.74
C SER A 247 -35.15 6.63 22.66
N ARG A 248 -34.48 5.47 22.76
CA ARG A 248 -34.87 4.37 23.64
C ARG A 248 -34.22 4.42 25.03
N GLY A 249 -33.33 5.38 25.30
CA GLY A 249 -32.65 5.49 26.58
C GLY A 249 -31.77 4.29 26.94
N ILE A 250 -31.16 3.62 25.96
CA ILE A 250 -30.35 2.41 26.17
C ILE A 250 -28.87 2.81 26.35
N PRO A 251 -28.34 2.87 27.58
CA PRO A 251 -27.00 3.38 27.83
C PRO A 251 -25.93 2.49 27.18
N LEU A 252 -26.03 1.17 27.33
CA LEU A 252 -25.02 0.23 26.81
C LEU A 252 -24.76 0.41 25.31
N LEU A 253 -25.83 0.57 24.51
CA LEU A 253 -25.74 0.80 23.07
C LEU A 253 -25.08 2.14 22.72
N LEU A 254 -25.21 3.17 23.57
CA LEU A 254 -24.52 4.44 23.40
C LEU A 254 -23.01 4.29 23.61
N TRP A 255 -22.58 3.54 24.61
CA TRP A 255 -21.15 3.31 24.89
C TRP A 255 -20.49 2.51 23.77
N THR A 256 -21.10 1.42 23.34
CA THR A 256 -20.57 0.59 22.25
C THR A 256 -20.54 1.35 20.93
N ALA A 257 -21.61 2.07 20.58
CA ALA A 257 -21.64 2.91 19.38
C ALA A 257 -20.58 4.02 19.41
N ASN A 258 -20.28 4.59 20.58
CA ASN A 258 -19.25 5.61 20.74
C ASN A 258 -17.84 5.04 20.56
N GLY A 259 -17.55 3.90 21.20
CA GLY A 259 -16.28 3.19 21.04
C GLY A 259 -16.05 2.77 19.59
N LEU A 260 -17.06 2.15 18.97
CA LEU A 260 -17.03 1.74 17.57
C LEU A 260 -16.82 2.94 16.64
N GLN A 261 -17.53 4.05 16.86
CA GLN A 261 -17.37 5.25 16.03
C GLN A 261 -15.94 5.80 16.08
N ARG A 262 -15.32 5.86 17.27
CA ARG A 262 -13.92 6.30 17.40
C ARG A 262 -12.95 5.32 16.75
N LEU A 263 -13.16 4.02 16.95
CA LEU A 263 -12.32 2.97 16.38
C LEU A 263 -12.37 3.01 14.85
N MET A 264 -13.56 3.10 14.27
CA MET A 264 -13.74 3.17 12.81
C MET A 264 -13.15 4.45 12.24
N PHE A 265 -13.27 5.58 12.94
CA PHE A 265 -12.69 6.84 12.49
C PHE A 265 -11.15 6.84 12.58
N ALA A 266 -10.58 6.34 13.68
CA ALA A 266 -9.13 6.17 13.82
C ALA A 266 -8.58 5.17 12.80
N GLY A 267 -9.30 4.07 12.57
CA GLY A 267 -9.01 3.11 11.51
C GLY A 267 -9.03 3.77 10.14
N TRP A 268 -10.06 4.56 9.82
CA TRP A 268 -10.14 5.28 8.54
C TRP A 268 -8.93 6.20 8.32
N LEU A 269 -8.54 6.98 9.32
CA LEU A 269 -7.32 7.80 9.25
C LEU A 269 -6.05 6.97 9.07
N TYR A 270 -5.96 5.81 9.71
CA TYR A 270 -4.81 4.93 9.57
C TYR A 270 -4.75 4.29 8.17
N VAL A 271 -5.91 3.95 7.62
CA VAL A 271 -6.00 3.17 6.40
C VAL A 271 -5.96 4.00 5.13
N ASP A 272 -6.41 5.25 5.16
CA ASP A 272 -6.49 6.08 3.96
C ASP A 272 -5.31 7.07 3.87
N PRO A 273 -5.24 8.15 4.69
CA PRO A 273 -4.15 9.12 4.56
C PRO A 273 -2.79 8.57 5.02
N ILE A 274 -2.73 7.73 6.07
CA ILE A 274 -1.45 7.15 6.51
C ILE A 274 -0.95 6.11 5.50
N ARG A 275 -1.81 5.32 4.87
CA ARG A 275 -1.41 4.38 3.81
C ARG A 275 -0.75 5.11 2.65
N GLU A 276 -1.35 6.20 2.14
CA GLU A 276 -0.77 6.95 1.02
C GLU A 276 0.56 7.61 1.40
N ARG A 277 0.64 8.20 2.60
CA ARG A 277 1.92 8.69 3.14
C ARG A 277 2.95 7.57 3.19
N GLN A 278 2.59 6.41 3.72
CA GLN A 278 3.51 5.29 3.91
C GLN A 278 4.00 4.74 2.59
N ARG A 279 3.11 4.60 1.60
CA ARG A 279 3.44 4.17 0.24
C ARG A 279 4.52 5.05 -0.40
N LEU A 280 4.45 6.37 -0.24
CA LEU A 280 5.46 7.28 -0.77
C LEU A 280 6.74 7.29 0.09
N ALA A 281 6.60 7.22 1.42
CA ALA A 281 7.74 7.16 2.34
C ALA A 281 8.54 5.86 2.18
N TRP A 282 7.89 4.77 1.77
CA TRP A 282 8.50 3.45 1.59
C TRP A 282 9.63 3.46 0.56
N LEU A 283 9.48 4.25 -0.50
CA LEU A 283 10.52 4.44 -1.53
C LEU A 283 11.82 5.06 -0.98
N ASN A 284 11.78 5.72 0.18
CA ASN A 284 12.99 6.22 0.84
C ASN A 284 13.78 5.13 1.56
N GLN A 285 13.21 3.93 1.73
CA GLN A 285 13.90 2.81 2.37
C GLN A 285 14.71 1.95 1.40
N ILE A 286 14.63 2.26 0.10
CA ILE A 286 15.44 1.60 -0.92
C ILE A 286 16.85 2.17 -0.82
N GLU A 287 17.82 1.30 -0.53
CA GLU A 287 19.24 1.63 -0.41
C GLU A 287 19.83 1.83 -1.82
N ASP A 288 19.72 0.82 -2.69
CA ASP A 288 20.17 0.90 -4.07
C ASP A 288 19.02 1.21 -5.03
N LYS A 289 18.62 2.48 -5.05
CA LYS A 289 17.52 2.97 -5.91
C LYS A 289 17.85 2.82 -7.39
N THR A 290 19.12 2.97 -7.77
CA THR A 290 19.56 2.93 -9.15
C THR A 290 19.39 1.51 -9.69
N ALA A 291 19.89 0.50 -8.98
CA ALA A 291 19.74 -0.89 -9.42
C ALA A 291 18.26 -1.32 -9.48
N VAL A 292 17.43 -0.90 -8.52
CA VAL A 292 15.98 -1.18 -8.57
C VAL A 292 15.31 -0.49 -9.77
N ALA A 293 15.65 0.78 -10.04
CA ALA A 293 15.10 1.50 -11.18
C ALA A 293 15.54 0.89 -12.52
N GLU A 294 16.81 0.54 -12.67
CA GLU A 294 17.36 -0.12 -13.87
C GLU A 294 16.67 -1.46 -14.12
N MET A 295 16.51 -2.26 -13.08
CA MET A 295 15.78 -3.53 -13.14
C MET A 295 14.33 -3.33 -13.62
N LEU A 296 13.64 -2.30 -13.13
CA LEU A 296 12.27 -1.99 -13.57
C LEU A 296 12.20 -1.39 -14.98
N ILE A 297 13.23 -0.69 -15.44
CA ILE A 297 13.30 -0.12 -16.80
C ILE A 297 13.35 -1.24 -17.85
N MET A 298 13.92 -2.40 -17.52
CA MET A 298 13.93 -3.58 -18.41
C MET A 298 12.54 -4.23 -18.57
N THR A 299 11.56 -3.84 -17.75
CA THR A 299 10.21 -4.41 -17.81
C THR A 299 9.37 -3.76 -18.91
N PRO A 300 8.38 -4.47 -19.48
CA PRO A 300 7.48 -3.90 -20.50
C PRO A 300 6.66 -2.70 -19.98
N PHE A 301 6.55 -2.55 -18.66
CA PHE A 301 5.83 -1.44 -18.03
C PHE A 301 6.57 -0.10 -18.11
N ALA A 302 7.87 -0.07 -18.46
CA ALA A 302 8.67 1.15 -18.52
C ALA A 302 8.69 1.85 -19.90
N GLN A 303 7.92 1.37 -20.88
CA GLN A 303 7.89 1.96 -22.24
C GLN A 303 7.49 3.46 -22.23
N ASN A 304 8.30 4.37 -22.75
CA ASN A 304 8.05 5.82 -22.70
C ASN A 304 8.02 6.42 -21.28
N ILE A 305 8.67 5.80 -20.30
CA ILE A 305 8.68 6.32 -18.92
C ILE A 305 9.33 7.72 -18.81
N GLU A 306 10.26 8.05 -19.70
CA GLU A 306 10.89 9.38 -19.75
C GLU A 306 9.88 10.51 -20.03
N GLU A 307 8.88 10.26 -20.87
CA GLU A 307 7.83 11.25 -21.16
C GLU A 307 6.96 11.48 -19.93
N ASP A 308 6.64 10.42 -19.20
CA ASP A 308 5.89 10.49 -17.95
C ASP A 308 6.69 11.24 -16.87
N ILE A 309 8.00 10.98 -16.76
CA ILE A 309 8.90 11.71 -15.85
C ILE A 309 8.87 13.21 -16.19
N LYS A 310 9.04 13.58 -17.48
CA LYS A 310 8.97 14.97 -17.94
C LYS A 310 7.61 15.61 -17.64
N SER A 311 6.52 14.86 -17.85
CA SER A 311 5.14 15.28 -17.59
C SER A 311 4.90 15.55 -16.10
N CYS A 312 5.35 14.64 -15.22
CA CYS A 312 5.21 14.78 -13.77
C CYS A 312 6.00 15.97 -13.23
N ARG A 313 7.25 16.15 -13.69
CA ARG A 313 8.09 17.29 -13.30
C ARG A 313 7.47 18.61 -13.73
N ARG A 314 6.94 18.69 -14.96
CA ARG A 314 6.25 19.90 -15.46
C ARG A 314 5.01 20.24 -14.64
N LYS A 315 4.23 19.22 -14.26
CA LYS A 315 2.98 19.41 -13.49
C LYS A 315 3.22 19.59 -11.99
N GLY A 316 4.40 19.20 -11.48
CA GLY A 316 4.73 19.22 -10.06
C GLY A 316 3.86 18.28 -9.21
N ARG A 317 3.30 17.22 -9.82
CA ARG A 317 2.45 16.21 -9.16
C ARG A 317 2.52 14.88 -9.90
N LEU A 318 2.29 13.79 -9.17
CA LEU A 318 2.13 12.45 -9.74
C LEU A 318 0.83 12.37 -10.59
N PRO A 319 0.77 11.46 -11.58
CA PRO A 319 -0.41 11.34 -12.43
C PRO A 319 -1.56 10.76 -11.60
N LEU A 320 -2.77 11.33 -11.71
CA LEU A 320 -3.96 10.77 -11.09
C LEU A 320 -4.25 9.42 -11.77
N VAL A 321 -4.39 8.37 -10.95
CA VAL A 321 -4.89 7.06 -11.36
C VAL A 321 -6.36 6.98 -11.02
#